data_AF-A0A7W6H9D0-F1
#
_entry.id   AF-A0A7W6H9D0-F1
#
_cell.length_a   1.000
_cell.length_b   1.000
_cell.length_c   1.000
_cell.angle_alpha   90.00
_cell.angle_beta   90.00
_cell.angle_gamma   90.00
#
_symmetry.space_group_name_H-M   'P 1'
#
loop_
_entity.id
_entity.type
_entity.pdbx_description
1 polymer ?
#
loop_
_entity_poly.entity_id
_entity_poly.type
_entity_poly.pdbx_seq_one_letter_code
_entity_poly.pdbx_strand_id
1 'polypeptide(L)'
;MILAVLVYLFVVNATAYAAFAYDKAMAMEGRRRVPERRLLGLALIGGIVGAVAAQRLLRHKTQKEPFRSRLRAILVLHGLLLLGAAIVGADGLAAFGDMVAGAASKP
;
A
#
# COMPACT_ATOMS: atom_id res chain seq x y z
N MET A 1 -1.34 9.26 -19.34
CA MET A 1 -0.92 8.08 -18.57
C MET A 1 -0.34 8.47 -17.21
N ILE A 2 0.76 9.25 -17.14
CA ILE A 2 1.40 9.65 -15.86
C ILE A 2 0.44 10.39 -14.91
N LEU A 3 -0.32 11.36 -15.40
CA LEU A 3 -1.27 12.12 -14.58
C LEU A 3 -2.32 11.21 -13.91
N ALA A 4 -2.84 10.21 -14.62
CA ALA A 4 -3.81 9.26 -14.08
C ALA A 4 -3.20 8.43 -12.94
N VAL A 5 -1.94 8.02 -13.07
CA VAL A 5 -1.21 7.31 -12.01
C VAL A 5 -1.04 8.21 -10.78
N LEU A 6 -0.66 9.48 -10.97
CA LEU A 6 -0.50 10.42 -9.86
C LEU A 6 -1.83 10.68 -9.13
N VAL A 7 -2.93 10.86 -9.87
CA VAL A 7 -4.27 11.03 -9.29
C VAL A 7 -4.69 9.77 -8.53
N TYR A 8 -4.52 8.59 -9.11
CA TYR A 8 -4.78 7.33 -8.43
C TYR A 8 -3.99 7.20 -7.12
N LEU A 9 -2.68 7.47 -7.16
CA LEU A 9 -1.81 7.43 -5.99
C LEU A 9 -2.24 8.44 -4.93
N PHE A 10 -2.62 9.65 -5.33
CA PHE A 10 -3.12 10.65 -4.40
C PHE A 10 -4.41 10.19 -3.71
N VAL A 11 -5.39 9.72 -4.48
CA VAL A 11 -6.69 9.27 -3.96
C VAL A 11 -6.55 8.06 -3.03
N VAL A 12 -5.74 7.06 -3.40
CA VAL A 12 -5.57 5.87 -2.56
C VAL A 12 -4.85 6.21 -1.24
N ASN A 13 -3.87 7.11 -1.27
CA ASN A 13 -3.18 7.56 -0.06
C ASN A 13 -4.07 8.44 0.82
N ALA A 14 -4.87 9.33 0.24
CA ALA A 14 -5.85 10.12 0.98
C ALA A 14 -6.91 9.21 1.64
N THR A 15 -7.39 8.21 0.92
CA THR A 15 -8.35 7.22 1.42
C THR A 15 -7.75 6.38 2.56
N ALA A 16 -6.51 5.92 2.40
CA ALA A 16 -5.80 5.19 3.46
C ALA A 16 -5.64 6.06 4.72
N TYR A 17 -5.25 7.33 4.56
CA TYR A 17 -5.13 8.25 5.68
C TYR A 17 -6.48 8.47 6.39
N ALA A 18 -7.54 8.76 5.63
CA ALA A 18 -8.88 8.98 6.16
C ALA A 18 -9.42 7.74 6.90
N ALA A 19 -9.17 6.53 6.39
CA ALA A 19 -9.58 5.29 7.04
C ALA A 19 -8.91 5.10 8.42
N PHE A 20 -7.63 5.45 8.54
CA PHE A 20 -6.91 5.43 9.82
C PHE A 20 -7.42 6.53 10.78
N ALA A 21 -7.71 7.72 10.27
CA ALA A 21 -8.30 8.81 11.04
C ALA A 21 -9.68 8.43 11.60
N TYR A 22 -10.51 7.82 10.76
CA TYR A 22 -11.82 7.31 11.15
C TYR A 22 -11.71 6.20 12.19
N ASP A 23 -10.79 5.23 12.02
CA ASP A 23 -10.57 4.19 13.04
C ASP A 23 -10.16 4.78 14.39
N LYS A 24 -9.37 5.87 14.40
CA LYS A 24 -9.02 6.59 15.63
C LYS A 24 -10.25 7.26 16.27
N ALA A 25 -11.05 7.98 15.49
CA ALA A 25 -12.27 8.63 15.99
C ALA A 25 -13.24 7.60 16.60
N MET A 26 -13.48 6.49 15.90
CA MET A 26 -14.34 5.40 16.39
C MET A 26 -13.79 4.76 17.65
N ALA A 27 -12.46 4.66 17.79
CA ALA A 27 -11.83 4.16 19.02
C ALA A 27 -12.01 5.12 20.22
N MET A 28 -12.02 6.44 19.98
CA MET A 28 -12.26 7.44 21.01
C MET A 28 -13.73 7.48 21.45
N GLU A 29 -14.66 7.29 20.50
CA GLU A 29 -16.11 7.26 20.76
C GLU A 29 -16.61 5.91 21.30
N GLY A 30 -15.72 4.93 21.51
CA GLY A 30 -16.11 3.58 21.96
C GLY A 30 -16.94 2.79 20.95
N ARG A 31 -16.98 3.22 19.69
CA ARG A 31 -17.75 2.60 18.61
C ARG A 31 -16.98 1.43 17.97
N ARG A 32 -17.66 0.72 17.07
CA ARG A 32 -17.09 -0.40 16.31
C ARG A 32 -15.91 0.09 15.46
N ARG A 33 -14.73 -0.49 15.70
CA ARG A 33 -13.47 -0.18 15.00
C ARG A 33 -13.44 -0.75 13.60
N VAL A 34 -12.61 -0.18 12.74
CA VAL A 34 -12.41 -0.66 11.37
C VAL A 34 -11.59 -1.96 11.40
N PRO A 35 -11.99 -3.02 10.66
CA PRO A 35 -11.22 -4.25 10.59
C PRO A 35 -9.81 -3.98 10.05
N GLU A 36 -8.80 -4.54 10.72
CA GLU A 36 -7.38 -4.34 10.33
C GLU A 36 -7.09 -4.77 8.89
N ARG A 37 -7.79 -5.79 8.40
CA ARG A 37 -7.68 -6.27 7.02
C ARG A 37 -7.98 -5.17 5.99
N ARG A 38 -8.93 -4.27 6.26
CA ARG A 38 -9.26 -3.17 5.35
C ARG A 38 -8.17 -2.10 5.34
N LEU A 39 -7.64 -1.76 6.52
CA LEU A 39 -6.55 -0.79 6.65
C LEU A 39 -5.27 -1.30 5.97
N LEU A 40 -4.93 -2.59 6.16
CA LEU A 40 -3.79 -3.22 5.49
C LEU A 40 -4.03 -3.37 3.99
N GLY A 41 -5.26 -3.68 3.56
CA GLY A 41 -5.62 -3.74 2.14
C GLY A 41 -5.40 -2.41 1.43
N LEU A 42 -5.81 -1.29 2.04
CA LEU A 42 -5.57 0.06 1.51
C LEU A 42 -4.07 0.36 1.38
N ALA A 43 -3.27 -0.04 2.37
CA ALA A 43 -1.81 0.10 2.29
C ALA A 43 -1.20 -0.77 1.18
N LEU A 44 -1.74 -1.98 0.97
CA LEU A 44 -1.25 -2.94 -0.03
C LEU A 44 -1.48 -2.48 -1.47
N ILE A 45 -2.60 -1.83 -1.76
CA ILE A 45 -2.95 -1.37 -3.13
C ILE A 45 -2.26 -0.05 -3.54
N GLY A 46 -1.37 0.49 -2.70
CA GLY A 46 -0.61 1.71 -2.96
C GLY A 46 -0.83 2.86 -1.98
N GLY A 47 -1.68 2.67 -0.95
CA GLY A 47 -1.95 3.67 0.10
C GLY A 47 -0.91 3.74 1.22
N ILE A 48 0.29 3.16 1.03
CA ILE A 48 1.28 2.97 2.09
C ILE A 48 1.78 4.30 2.68
N VAL A 49 1.93 5.35 1.86
CA VAL A 49 2.38 6.67 2.33
C VAL A 49 1.33 7.29 3.25
N GLY A 50 0.07 7.27 2.84
CA GLY A 50 -1.06 7.75 3.63
C GLY A 50 -1.26 6.94 4.92
N ALA A 51 -1.13 5.62 4.86
CA ALA A 51 -1.22 4.74 6.02
C ALA A 51 -0.10 5.01 7.05
N VAL A 52 1.15 5.13 6.60
CA VAL A 52 2.30 5.45 7.47
C VAL A 52 2.19 6.87 8.03
N ALA A 53 1.77 7.84 7.20
CA ALA A 53 1.55 9.22 7.63
C ALA A 53 0.47 9.28 8.72
N ALA A 54 -0.66 8.60 8.53
CA ALA A 54 -1.72 8.53 9.52
C ALA A 54 -1.25 7.86 10.81
N GLN A 55 -0.53 6.74 10.73
CA GLN A 55 0.00 6.05 11.92
C GLN A 55 0.93 6.96 12.74
N ARG A 56 1.80 7.74 12.07
CA ARG A 56 2.75 8.65 12.73
C ARG A 56 2.07 9.91 13.28
N LEU A 57 1.28 10.60 12.45
CA LEU A 57 0.65 11.89 12.81
C LEU A 57 -0.47 11.71 13.84
N LEU A 58 -1.28 10.66 13.69
CA LEU A 58 -2.38 10.41 14.60
C LEU A 58 -1.93 9.65 15.85
N ARG A 59 -0.68 9.17 15.90
CA ARG A 59 -0.11 8.31 16.95
C ARG A 59 -0.98 7.08 17.25
N HIS A 60 -1.78 6.66 16.28
CA HIS A 60 -2.77 5.59 16.42
C HIS A 60 -2.12 4.25 16.07
N LYS A 61 -2.26 3.25 16.94
CA LYS A 61 -1.71 1.88 16.75
C LYS A 61 -0.22 1.85 16.35
N THR A 62 0.63 2.63 17.02
CA THR A 62 2.11 2.58 16.82
C THR A 62 2.76 1.39 17.51
N GLN A 63 2.10 0.79 18.52
CA GLN A 63 2.65 -0.32 19.32
C GLN A 63 1.79 -1.60 19.32
N LYS A 64 0.60 -1.61 18.69
CA LYS A 64 -0.23 -2.82 18.63
C LYS A 64 0.31 -3.79 17.58
N GLU A 65 0.97 -4.85 18.03
CA GLU A 65 1.17 -6.06 17.23
C GLU A 65 -0.13 -6.87 17.13
N PRO A 66 -0.39 -7.59 16.03
CA PRO A 66 0.47 -7.83 14.85
C PRO A 66 0.37 -6.76 13.74
N PHE A 67 -0.40 -5.68 13.96
CA PHE A 67 -0.71 -4.71 12.90
C PHE A 67 0.54 -4.00 12.36
N ARG A 68 1.44 -3.58 13.25
CA ARG A 68 2.68 -2.88 12.89
C ARG A 68 3.60 -3.75 12.03
N SER A 69 3.79 -5.02 12.41
CA SER A 69 4.61 -5.96 11.63
C SER A 69 4.05 -6.17 10.22
N ARG A 70 2.72 -6.32 10.09
CA ARG A 70 2.08 -6.46 8.76
C ARG A 70 2.23 -5.21 7.90
N LEU A 71 2.04 -4.02 8.46
CA LEU A 71 2.21 -2.78 7.71
C LEU A 71 3.67 -2.57 7.26
N ARG A 72 4.64 -2.93 8.11
CA ARG A 72 6.07 -2.92 7.75
C ARG A 72 6.38 -3.92 6.63
N ALA A 73 5.81 -5.12 6.67
CA ALA A 73 5.99 -6.11 5.60
C ALA A 73 5.49 -5.56 4.25
N ILE A 74 4.34 -4.87 4.23
CA ILE A 74 3.82 -4.22 3.02
C ILE A 74 4.77 -3.12 2.51
N LEU A 75 5.32 -2.32 3.42
CA LEU A 75 6.31 -1.29 3.07
C LEU A 75 7.58 -1.89 2.45
N VAL A 76 8.12 -2.94 3.06
CA VAL A 76 9.30 -3.66 2.53
C VAL A 76 9.01 -4.26 1.17
N LEU A 77 7.83 -4.88 0.99
CA LEU A 77 7.41 -5.43 -0.29
C LEU A 77 7.39 -4.36 -1.40
N HIS A 78 6.79 -3.20 -1.14
CA HIS A 78 6.79 -2.10 -2.10
C HIS A 78 8.19 -1.58 -2.40
N GLY A 79 9.05 -1.47 -1.37
CA GLY A 79 10.45 -1.07 -1.55
C GLY A 79 11.24 -2.05 -2.41
N LEU A 80 11.08 -3.35 -2.19
CA LEU A 80 11.74 -4.40 -2.98
C LEU A 80 11.25 -4.42 -4.43
N LEU A 81 9.94 -4.23 -4.66
CA LEU A 81 9.39 -4.13 -6.01
C LEU A 81 9.97 -2.92 -6.76
N LEU A 82 10.06 -1.76 -6.11
CA LEU A 82 10.67 -0.56 -6.70
C LEU A 82 12.16 -0.74 -6.96
N LEU A 83 12.90 -1.36 -6.03
CA LEU A 83 14.32 -1.65 -6.20
C LEU A 83 14.56 -2.64 -7.35
N GLY A 84 13.79 -3.71 -7.42
CA GLY A 84 13.86 -4.69 -8.50
C GLY A 84 13.59 -4.04 -9.85
N ALA A 85 12.52 -3.24 -9.95
CA ALA A 85 12.22 -2.49 -11.18
C ALA A 85 13.36 -1.51 -11.56
N ALA A 86 13.99 -0.86 -10.58
CA ALA A 86 15.12 0.05 -10.83
C ALA A 86 16.38 -0.68 -11.32
N ILE A 87 16.67 -1.88 -10.80
CA ILE A 87 17.81 -2.70 -11.22
C ILE A 87 17.60 -3.26 -12.62
N VAL A 88 16.39 -3.75 -12.90
CA VAL A 88 16.02 -4.37 -14.18
C VAL A 88 15.86 -3.33 -15.29
N GLY A 89 15.50 -2.09 -14.94
CA GLY A 89 15.23 -1.03 -15.90
C GLY A 89 13.95 -1.29 -16.72
N ALA A 90 13.59 -0.34 -17.57
CA ALA A 90 12.40 -0.47 -18.43
C ALA A 90 12.53 -1.64 -19.41
N ASP A 91 13.73 -1.87 -19.93
CA ASP A 91 14.01 -2.87 -20.95
C ASP A 91 13.91 -4.30 -20.41
N GLY A 92 14.41 -4.55 -19.20
CA GLY A 92 14.29 -5.87 -18.59
C GLY A 92 12.86 -6.17 -18.13
N LEU A 93 12.07 -5.15 -17.78
CA LEU A 93 10.66 -5.31 -17.43
C LEU A 93 9.82 -5.65 -18.67
N ALA A 94 10.12 -4.99 -19.80
CA ALA A 94 9.52 -5.30 -21.09
C ALA A 94 9.87 -6.73 -21.54
N ALA A 95 11.16 -7.12 -21.47
CA ALA A 95 11.60 -8.46 -21.81
C ALA A 95 10.95 -9.55 -20.93
N PHE A 96 10.76 -9.29 -19.64
CA PHE A 96 10.02 -10.18 -18.75
C PHE A 96 8.53 -10.27 -19.13
N GLY A 97 7.91 -9.15 -19.46
CA GLY A 97 6.53 -9.09 -19.96
C GLY A 97 6.34 -9.92 -21.23
N ASP A 98 7.26 -9.78 -22.18
CA ASP A 98 7.27 -10.55 -23.43
C ASP A 98 7.50 -12.04 -23.18
N MET A 99 8.36 -12.41 -22.22
CA MET A 99 8.57 -13.80 -21.82
C MET A 99 7.30 -14.41 -21.21
N VAL A 100 6.59 -13.67 -20.34
CA VAL A 100 5.34 -14.14 -19.71
C VAL A 100 4.22 -14.23 -20.75
N ALA A 101 4.08 -13.24 -21.62
CA ALA A 101 3.09 -13.24 -22.69
C ALA A 101 3.37 -14.35 -23.72
N GLY A 102 4.65 -14.59 -24.05
CA GLY A 102 5.10 -15.69 -24.89
C GLY A 102 4.93 -17.07 -24.27
N ALA A 103 5.01 -17.18 -22.93
CA ALA A 103 4.69 -18.40 -22.21
C ALA A 103 3.18 -18.69 -22.18
N ALA A 104 2.35 -17.65 -22.19
CA ALA A 104 0.88 -17.76 -22.24
C ALA A 104 0.32 -18.01 -23.64
N SER A 105 1.14 -17.87 -24.70
CA SER A 105 0.71 -18.06 -26.10
C SER A 105 1.12 -19.39 -26.72
N LYS A 106 1.85 -20.26 -25.97
CA LYS A 106 2.07 -21.64 -26.40
C LYS A 106 0.81 -22.47 -26.14
N PRO A 107 0.22 -23.11 -27.17
CA PRO A 107 -0.97 -23.95 -27.02
C PRO A 107 -0.70 -25.21 -26.19
#